data_AF-A0A651GVF2-F1
#
_entry.id   AF-A0A651GVF2-F1
#
_cell.length_a   1.000
_cell.length_b   1.000
_cell.length_c   1.000
_cell.angle_alpha   90.00
_cell.angle_beta   90.00
_cell.angle_gamma   90.00
#
_symmetry.space_group_name_H-M   'P 1'
#
loop_
_entity.id
_entity.type
_entity.pdbx_description
1 polymer ?
#
loop_
_entity_poly.entity_id
_entity_poly.type
_entity_poly.pdbx_seq_one_letter_code
_entity_poly.pdbx_strand_id
1 'polypeptide(L)'
;MMPLGEIMAEVSGEPFEDYVNRVIFEPLNLNDTRTYMPEELHGSELAMGYSPMMRDGTRETVNYFNANGMMAAAGFTSNVLDLADFAPVFNRFGE
;
A
#
# COMPACT_ATOMS: atom_id res chain seq x y z
N MET A 1 -3.53 -2.41 22.61
CA MET A 1 -3.63 -3.23 21.38
C MET A 1 -2.49 -2.79 20.49
N MET A 2 -1.62 -3.71 20.11
CA MET A 2 -0.46 -3.44 19.25
C MET A 2 -0.88 -3.71 17.79
N PRO A 3 -0.61 -2.79 16.84
CA PRO A 3 -0.83 -3.05 15.41
C PRO A 3 0.01 -4.24 14.94
N LEU A 4 -0.51 -5.03 14.00
CA LEU A 4 0.20 -6.24 13.51
C LEU A 4 1.60 -5.93 12.96
N GLY A 5 1.79 -4.78 12.30
CA GLY A 5 3.10 -4.35 11.80
C GLY A 5 4.15 -4.19 12.91
N GLU A 6 3.75 -3.73 14.10
CA GLU A 6 4.66 -3.57 15.24
C GLU A 6 5.03 -4.94 15.84
N ILE A 7 4.07 -5.89 15.89
CA ILE A 7 4.35 -7.29 16.28
C ILE A 7 5.35 -7.91 15.31
N MET A 8 5.17 -7.68 14.00
CA MET A 8 6.08 -8.21 12.99
C MET A 8 7.48 -7.64 13.15
N ALA A 9 7.62 -6.33 13.41
CA ALA A 9 8.93 -5.72 13.63
C ALA A 9 9.64 -6.30 14.86
N GLU A 10 8.92 -6.49 15.97
CA GLU A 10 9.48 -7.10 17.19
C GLU A 10 9.92 -8.56 16.97
N VAL A 11 9.09 -9.36 16.29
CA VAL A 11 9.36 -10.79 16.08
C VAL A 11 10.46 -11.02 15.03
N SER A 12 10.50 -10.20 13.99
CA SER A 12 11.49 -10.32 12.91
C SER A 12 12.83 -9.66 13.24
N GLY A 13 12.84 -8.67 14.15
CA GLY A 13 14.01 -7.87 14.48
C GLY A 13 14.40 -6.85 13.39
N GLU A 14 13.52 -6.62 12.40
CA GLU A 14 13.71 -5.63 11.32
C GLU A 14 12.45 -4.76 11.17
N PRO A 15 12.55 -3.55 10.58
CA PRO A 15 11.39 -2.73 10.28
C PRO A 15 10.35 -3.48 9.41
N PHE A 16 9.07 -3.17 9.61
CA PHE A 16 7.97 -3.84 8.91
C PHE A 16 8.09 -3.72 7.39
N GLU A 17 8.48 -2.54 6.90
CA GLU A 17 8.72 -2.24 5.50
C GLU A 17 9.82 -3.12 4.88
N ASP A 18 10.92 -3.31 5.60
CA ASP A 18 12.05 -4.12 5.15
C ASP A 18 11.66 -5.60 5.11
N TYR A 19 10.94 -6.06 6.14
CA TYR A 19 10.39 -7.41 6.18
C TYR A 19 9.48 -7.67 4.98
N VAL A 20 8.51 -6.78 4.71
CA VAL A 20 7.56 -6.93 3.61
C VAL A 20 8.26 -6.89 2.26
N ASN A 21 9.23 -5.98 2.08
CA ASN A 21 10.00 -5.90 0.84
C ASN A 21 10.74 -7.22 0.57
N ARG A 22 11.46 -7.74 1.57
CA ARG A 22 12.26 -8.97 1.46
C ARG A 22 11.41 -10.24 1.29
N VAL A 23 10.26 -10.32 1.96
CA VAL A 23 9.43 -11.54 1.99
C VAL A 23 8.37 -11.58 0.90
N ILE A 24 7.90 -10.42 0.43
CA ILE A 24 6.77 -10.33 -0.52
C ILE A 24 7.17 -9.63 -1.81
N PHE A 25 7.71 -8.40 -1.74
CA PHE A 25 7.91 -7.59 -2.95
C PHE A 25 9.02 -8.14 -3.85
N GLU A 26 10.20 -8.42 -3.29
CA GLU A 26 11.34 -8.97 -4.06
C GLU A 26 11.04 -10.35 -4.66
N PRO A 27 10.48 -11.34 -3.93
CA PRO A 27 10.22 -12.66 -4.49
C PRO A 27 9.15 -12.68 -5.59
N LEU A 28 8.23 -11.72 -5.58
CA LEU A 28 7.15 -11.59 -6.56
C LEU A 28 7.42 -10.52 -7.62
N ASN A 29 8.57 -9.83 -7.54
CA ASN A 29 8.95 -8.76 -8.46
C ASN A 29 7.94 -7.60 -8.52
N LEU A 30 7.39 -7.21 -7.35
CA LEU A 30 6.40 -6.12 -7.21
C LEU A 30 7.10 -4.75 -7.14
N ASN A 31 7.59 -4.28 -8.28
CA ASN A 31 8.46 -3.10 -8.36
C ASN A 31 7.73 -1.77 -8.10
N ASP A 32 6.42 -1.74 -8.25
CA ASP A 32 5.59 -0.55 -8.08
C ASP A 32 4.74 -0.58 -6.80
N THR A 33 4.98 -1.56 -5.93
CA THR A 33 4.30 -1.72 -4.66
C THR A 33 5.16 -1.21 -3.51
N ARG A 34 4.59 -0.35 -2.67
CA ARG A 34 5.30 0.35 -1.58
C ARG A 34 4.44 0.33 -0.32
N THR A 35 5.06 0.34 0.86
CA THR A 35 4.36 0.41 2.15
C THR A 35 4.02 1.85 2.58
N TYR A 36 4.22 2.82 1.69
CA TYR A 36 3.95 4.24 1.90
C TYR A 36 3.39 4.87 0.62
N MET A 37 2.90 6.11 0.75
CA MET A 37 2.49 6.94 -0.38
C MET A 37 3.60 7.94 -0.74
N PRO A 38 4.33 7.78 -1.86
CA PRO A 38 5.31 8.76 -2.31
C PRO A 38 4.63 10.04 -2.83
N GLU A 39 4.94 11.19 -2.22
CA GLU A 39 4.37 12.49 -2.59
C GLU A 39 4.72 12.88 -4.04
N GLU A 40 5.94 12.57 -4.48
CA GLU A 40 6.44 12.86 -5.83
C GLU A 40 5.69 12.12 -6.94
N LEU A 41 5.06 10.98 -6.62
CA LEU A 41 4.26 10.20 -7.58
C LEU A 41 2.78 10.58 -7.53
N HIS A 42 2.34 11.38 -6.57
CA HIS A 42 0.92 11.71 -6.38
C HIS A 42 0.41 12.62 -7.51
N GLY A 43 -0.50 12.10 -8.34
CA GLY A 43 -1.05 12.80 -9.50
C GLY A 43 -0.24 12.63 -10.78
N SER A 44 0.87 11.89 -10.74
CA SER A 44 1.64 11.47 -11.91
C SER A 44 1.45 9.97 -12.14
N GLU A 45 2.20 9.14 -11.42
CA GLU A 45 2.13 7.67 -11.51
C GLU A 45 1.05 7.10 -10.58
N LEU A 46 0.83 7.73 -9.42
CA LEU A 46 -0.30 7.44 -8.55
C LEU A 46 -1.50 8.29 -8.97
N ALA A 47 -2.65 7.64 -9.14
CA ALA A 47 -3.87 8.32 -9.54
C ALA A 47 -4.31 9.39 -8.52
N MET A 48 -4.83 10.51 -9.03
CA MET A 48 -5.43 11.55 -8.21
C MET A 48 -6.80 11.10 -7.70
N GLY A 49 -6.97 11.08 -6.38
CA GLY A 49 -8.27 10.83 -5.77
C GLY A 49 -9.20 12.04 -5.93
N TYR A 50 -10.48 11.79 -6.15
CA TYR A 50 -11.50 12.84 -6.19
C TYR A 50 -12.65 12.51 -5.25
N SER A 51 -13.23 13.54 -4.64
CA SER A 51 -14.44 13.44 -3.85
C SER A 51 -15.59 12.82 -4.65
N PRO A 52 -16.63 12.30 -3.98
CA PRO A 52 -17.92 12.09 -4.60
C PRO A 52 -18.39 13.36 -5.32
N MET A 53 -19.17 13.19 -6.39
CA MET A 53 -19.74 14.32 -7.12
C MET A 53 -20.67 15.09 -6.19
N MET A 54 -20.41 16.39 -6.04
CA MET A 54 -21.25 17.29 -5.25
C MET A 54 -22.53 17.65 -6.01
N ARG A 55 -23.50 18.25 -5.31
CA ARG A 55 -24.79 18.64 -5.91
C ARG A 55 -24.68 19.66 -7.03
N ASP A 56 -23.61 20.44 -7.04
CA ASP A 56 -23.28 21.42 -8.09
C ASP A 56 -22.50 20.81 -9.26
N GLY A 57 -22.27 19.49 -9.26
CA GLY A 57 -21.55 18.77 -10.29
C GLY A 57 -20.02 18.79 -10.15
N THR A 58 -19.48 19.44 -9.13
CA THR A 58 -18.03 19.53 -8.91
C THR A 58 -17.47 18.31 -8.15
N ARG A 59 -16.15 18.15 -8.20
CA ARG A 59 -15.38 17.19 -7.42
C ARG A 59 -14.14 17.87 -6.87
N GLU A 60 -13.86 17.68 -5.60
CA GLU A 60 -12.63 18.16 -4.96
C GLU A 60 -11.54 17.10 -5.08
N THR A 61 -10.29 17.53 -5.24
CA THR A 61 -9.14 16.62 -5.18
C THR A 61 -8.94 16.16 -3.74
N VAL A 62 -8.70 14.86 -3.56
CA VAL A 62 -8.32 14.31 -2.26
C VAL A 62 -6.89 14.75 -1.96
N ASN A 63 -6.67 15.22 -0.74
CA ASN A 63 -5.34 15.63 -0.30
C ASN A 63 -4.41 14.43 -0.21
N TYR A 64 -3.11 14.68 -0.41
CA TYR A 64 -2.08 13.71 -0.10
C TYR A 64 -2.19 13.24 1.36
N PHE A 65 -2.09 11.93 1.58
CA PHE A 65 -2.17 11.32 2.90
C PHE A 65 -1.24 10.11 2.98
N ASN A 66 -0.27 10.16 3.89
CA ASN A 66 0.57 9.02 4.23
C ASN A 66 0.16 8.45 5.59
N ALA A 67 -0.12 7.14 5.64
CA ALA A 67 -0.68 6.47 6.81
C ALA A 67 0.29 6.35 8.00
N ASN A 68 1.60 6.54 7.79
CA ASN A 68 2.63 6.53 8.83
C ASN A 68 2.47 5.35 9.82
N GLY A 69 2.12 5.62 11.09
CA GLY A 69 1.93 4.60 12.13
C GLY A 69 0.81 3.58 11.87
N MET A 70 0.00 3.76 10.82
CA MET A 70 -0.99 2.80 10.34
C MET A 70 -0.60 2.15 9.00
N MET A 71 0.68 2.20 8.61
CA MET A 71 1.14 1.72 7.30
C MET A 71 0.74 0.27 7.01
N ALA A 72 0.84 -0.62 8.00
CA ALA A 72 0.47 -2.02 7.86
C ALA A 72 -1.02 -2.24 7.57
N ALA A 73 -1.87 -1.27 7.90
CA ALA A 73 -3.32 -1.31 7.67
C ALA A 73 -3.76 -0.53 6.42
N ALA A 74 -3.09 0.59 6.10
CA ALA A 74 -3.57 1.53 5.07
C ALA A 74 -2.46 2.29 4.31
N GLY A 75 -1.19 1.90 4.44
CA GLY A 75 -0.06 2.62 3.86
C GLY A 75 0.30 2.22 2.43
N PHE A 76 -0.26 1.12 1.91
CA PHE A 76 0.20 0.54 0.66
C PHE A 76 -0.23 1.36 -0.56
N THR A 77 0.70 1.55 -1.49
CA THR A 77 0.42 1.99 -2.87
C THR A 77 0.93 0.92 -3.83
N SER A 78 0.26 0.75 -4.98
CA SER A 78 0.57 -0.29 -5.98
C SER A 78 -0.04 0.08 -7.33
N ASN A 79 0.20 -0.75 -8.35
CA ASN A 79 -0.43 -0.67 -9.66
C ASN A 79 -1.20 -1.96 -9.99
N VAL A 80 -1.91 -1.97 -11.13
CA VAL A 80 -2.73 -3.13 -11.53
C VAL A 80 -1.89 -4.37 -11.86
N LEU A 81 -0.67 -4.19 -12.37
CA LEU A 81 0.21 -5.29 -12.78
C LEU A 81 0.74 -6.03 -11.54
N ASP A 82 1.28 -5.29 -10.57
CA ASP A 82 1.77 -5.84 -9.31
C ASP A 82 0.66 -6.53 -8.52
N LEU A 83 -0.54 -5.93 -8.46
CA LEU A 83 -1.68 -6.57 -7.80
C LEU A 83 -2.10 -7.87 -8.51
N ALA A 84 -1.97 -7.95 -9.84
CA ALA A 84 -2.25 -9.17 -10.59
C ALA A 84 -1.20 -10.25 -10.31
N ASP A 85 0.08 -9.87 -10.18
CA ASP A 85 1.16 -10.80 -9.80
C ASP A 85 1.05 -11.26 -8.35
N PHE A 86 0.51 -10.43 -7.46
CA PHE A 86 0.25 -10.79 -6.06
C PHE A 86 -0.97 -11.71 -5.89
N ALA A 87 -2.04 -11.54 -6.69
CA ALA A 87 -3.31 -12.25 -6.51
C ALA A 87 -3.21 -13.79 -6.35
N PRO A 88 -2.34 -14.53 -7.07
CA PRO A 88 -2.17 -15.97 -6.89
C PRO A 88 -1.68 -16.38 -5.49
N VAL A 89 -1.00 -15.49 -4.75
CA VAL A 89 -0.57 -15.75 -3.36
C VAL A 89 -1.79 -15.97 -2.48
N PHE A 90 -2.83 -15.16 -2.64
CA PHE A 90 -4.08 -15.29 -1.89
C PHE A 90 -4.77 -16.64 -2.16
N ASN A 91 -4.78 -17.07 -3.43
CA ASN A 91 -5.42 -18.32 -3.84
C ASN A 91 -4.70 -19.58 -3.31
N ARG A 92 -3.43 -19.48 -2.90
CA ARG A 92 -2.67 -20.60 -2.32
C ARG A 92 -3.02 -20.87 -0.85
N PHE A 93 -3.65 -19.93 -0.17
CA PHE A 93 -4.12 -20.08 1.22
C PHE A 93 -5.64 -20.31 1.30
N GLY A 94 -6.33 -20.41 0.15
CA GLY A 94 -7.76 -20.64 0.03
C GLY A 94 -8.17 -22.11 -0.11
N GLU A 95 -7.25 -23.05 0.09
CA GLU A 95 -7.52 -24.49 0.24
C GLU A 95 -7.32 -24.96 1.69
#